data_AF-A0A1G6E338-F1
#
_entry.id   AF-A0A1G6E338-F1
#
_cell.length_a   1.000
_cell.length_b   1.000
_cell.length_c   1.000
_cell.angle_alpha   90.00
_cell.angle_beta   90.00
_cell.angle_gamma   90.00
#
_symmetry.space_group_name_H-M   'P 1'
#
loop_
_entity.id
_entity.type
_entity.pdbx_description
1 polymer ?
#
loop_
_entity_poly.entity_id
_entity_poly.type
_entity_poly.pdbx_seq_one_letter_code
_entity_poly.pdbx_strand_id
1 'polypeptide(L)'
;MLPIYLEMGFEKKRFITDYDVNKFTKAELQQLKDSFKIGRSYYGEAVDFYIGKYIAFKADPKLHINYPKSLAELKMLDSKLYGILEKCIEDWKKMPLEKENIWDDEYSSISFEFYEKLNEWSNGKTFV
;
A
#
# COMPACT_ATOMS: atom_id res chain seq x y z
N MET A 1 -3.81 15.69 -1.53
CA MET A 1 -5.01 15.48 -0.66
C MET A 1 -5.21 16.55 0.39
N LEU A 2 -4.21 16.93 1.22
CA LEU A 2 -4.41 18.00 2.22
C LEU A 2 -4.87 19.35 1.63
N PRO A 3 -4.29 19.88 0.53
CA PRO A 3 -4.74 21.15 -0.04
C PRO A 3 -6.22 21.14 -0.43
N ILE A 4 -6.63 20.12 -1.19
CA ILE A 4 -8.01 19.90 -1.63
C ILE A 4 -8.97 19.76 -0.44
N TYR A 5 -8.57 19.00 0.59
CA TYR A 5 -9.38 18.84 1.79
C TYR A 5 -9.65 20.17 2.51
N LEU A 6 -8.67 21.08 2.51
CA LEU A 6 -8.83 22.42 3.07
C LEU A 6 -9.68 23.32 2.17
N GLU A 7 -9.54 23.21 0.84
CA GLU A 7 -10.37 23.92 -0.14
C GLU A 7 -11.86 23.55 -0.03
N MET A 8 -12.15 22.30 0.35
CA MET A 8 -13.52 21.82 0.62
C MET A 8 -14.11 22.34 1.94
N GLY A 9 -13.38 23.16 2.71
CA GLY A 9 -13.86 23.77 3.95
C GLY A 9 -13.80 22.86 5.19
N PHE A 10 -13.13 21.71 5.10
CA PHE A 10 -12.99 20.81 6.24
C PHE A 10 -11.94 21.30 7.25
N GLU A 11 -12.17 21.01 8.52
CA GLU A 11 -11.25 21.36 9.60
C GLU A 11 -9.93 20.57 9.47
N LYS A 12 -8.80 21.27 9.31
CA LYS A 12 -7.44 20.67 9.22
C LYS A 12 -7.15 19.58 10.26
N LYS A 13 -7.65 19.75 11.50
CA LYS A 13 -7.47 18.78 12.60
C LYS A 13 -8.14 17.43 12.35
N ARG A 14 -9.19 17.39 11.52
CA ARG A 14 -9.93 16.17 11.17
C ARG A 14 -9.30 15.40 10.01
N PHE A 15 -8.44 16.05 9.22
CA PHE A 15 -7.76 15.43 8.08
C PHE A 15 -6.89 14.23 8.48
N ILE A 16 -6.57 14.12 9.77
CA ILE A 16 -5.47 13.28 10.25
C ILE A 16 -5.76 12.64 11.61
N THR A 17 -7.02 12.47 12.00
CA THR A 17 -7.40 12.02 13.35
C THR A 17 -6.88 10.63 13.77
N ASP A 18 -6.44 9.79 12.83
CA ASP A 18 -5.68 8.54 13.10
C ASP A 18 -4.17 8.77 13.38
N TYR A 19 -3.81 9.97 13.85
CA TYR A 19 -2.46 10.53 13.68
C TYR A 19 -1.34 9.82 14.44
N ASP A 20 -1.56 9.29 15.65
CA ASP A 20 -0.46 9.03 16.59
C ASP A 20 -0.11 7.55 16.85
N VAL A 21 -0.68 6.61 16.11
CA VAL A 21 -0.40 5.19 16.34
C VAL A 21 0.74 4.71 15.44
N ASN A 22 1.75 4.07 16.03
CA ASN A 22 2.73 3.31 15.25
C ASN A 22 1.98 2.28 14.40
N LYS A 23 1.98 2.51 13.09
CA LYS A 23 1.26 1.66 12.14
C LYS A 23 1.87 0.27 11.99
N PHE A 24 3.04 0.00 12.55
CA PHE A 24 3.65 -1.34 12.51
C PHE A 24 4.64 -1.57 13.64
N THR A 25 4.16 -2.27 14.65
CA THR A 25 4.97 -2.71 15.78
C THR A 25 5.92 -3.84 15.36
N LYS A 26 6.97 -4.05 16.14
CA LYS A 26 7.88 -5.20 15.94
C LYS A 26 7.14 -6.54 16.07
N ALA A 27 6.13 -6.61 16.96
CA ALA A 27 5.33 -7.81 17.17
C ALA A 27 4.49 -8.14 15.92
N GLU A 28 3.83 -7.14 15.33
CA GLU A 28 3.09 -7.30 14.08
C GLU A 28 4.00 -7.69 12.91
N LEU A 29 5.21 -7.12 12.82
CA LEU A 29 6.18 -7.52 11.79
C LEU A 29 6.61 -8.97 11.97
N GLN A 30 6.88 -9.39 13.20
CA GLN A 30 7.26 -10.77 13.48
C GLN A 30 6.12 -11.72 13.15
N GLN A 31 4.89 -11.40 13.58
CA GLN A 31 3.70 -12.17 13.25
C GLN A 31 3.50 -12.30 11.74
N LEU A 32 3.67 -11.21 10.99
CA LEU A 32 3.60 -11.23 9.54
C LEU A 32 4.65 -12.18 8.95
N LYS A 33 5.92 -12.10 9.39
CA LYS A 33 6.98 -12.99 8.89
C LYS A 33 6.69 -14.46 9.16
N ASP A 34 6.11 -14.75 10.33
CA ASP A 34 5.82 -16.11 10.76
C ASP A 34 4.61 -16.72 10.03
N SER A 35 3.65 -15.89 9.62
CA SER A 35 2.40 -16.34 9.00
C SER A 35 2.31 -16.15 7.48
N PHE A 36 3.12 -15.27 6.88
CA PHE A 36 2.99 -14.89 5.47
C PHE A 36 3.02 -16.09 4.52
N LYS A 37 3.94 -17.03 4.79
CA LYS A 37 4.06 -18.26 4.01
C LYS A 37 4.56 -19.42 4.88
N ILE A 38 3.76 -20.48 4.97
CA ILE A 38 4.10 -21.69 5.71
C ILE A 38 4.23 -22.84 4.70
N GLY A 39 5.46 -23.31 4.51
CA GLY A 39 5.78 -24.29 3.47
C GLY A 39 5.52 -23.75 2.06
N ARG A 40 4.51 -24.29 1.37
CA ARG A 40 4.12 -23.87 0.01
C ARG A 40 2.87 -22.99 -0.03
N SER A 41 2.21 -22.81 1.12
CA SER A 41 0.94 -22.09 1.20
C SER A 41 1.16 -20.68 1.75
N TYR A 42 0.45 -19.73 1.18
CA TYR A 42 0.37 -18.35 1.66
C TYR A 42 -0.87 -18.22 2.52
N TYR A 43 -0.76 -17.51 3.65
CA TYR A 43 -1.92 -17.23 4.48
C TYR A 43 -2.60 -15.97 3.95
N GLY A 44 -3.85 -16.09 3.50
CA GLY A 44 -4.56 -14.99 2.82
C GLY A 44 -4.61 -13.72 3.67
N GLU A 45 -4.98 -13.87 4.94
CA GLU A 45 -5.05 -12.75 5.88
C GLU A 45 -3.69 -12.06 6.11
N ALA A 46 -2.59 -12.83 6.05
CA ALA A 46 -1.24 -12.26 6.19
C ALA A 46 -0.83 -11.46 4.94
N VAL A 47 -1.28 -11.89 3.76
CA VAL A 47 -1.10 -11.15 2.51
C VAL A 47 -1.92 -9.85 2.53
N ASP A 48 -3.18 -9.91 2.97
CA ASP A 48 -4.02 -8.72 3.13
C ASP A 48 -3.40 -7.75 4.14
N PHE A 49 -2.90 -8.26 5.25
CA PHE A 49 -2.20 -7.47 6.26
C PHE A 49 -0.93 -6.82 5.70
N TYR A 50 -0.12 -7.56 4.93
CA TYR A 50 1.04 -7.03 4.23
C TYR A 50 0.68 -5.83 3.34
N ILE A 51 -0.34 -6.01 2.48
CA ILE A 51 -0.79 -5.00 1.52
C ILE A 51 -1.31 -3.78 2.28
N GLY A 52 -2.17 -3.99 3.28
CA GLY A 52 -2.73 -2.93 4.11
C GLY A 52 -1.65 -2.10 4.81
N LYS A 53 -0.64 -2.75 5.41
CA LYS A 53 0.48 -2.06 6.06
C LYS A 53 1.31 -1.25 5.06
N TYR A 54 1.60 -1.80 3.89
CA TYR A 54 2.33 -1.08 2.84
C TYR A 54 1.61 0.22 2.44
N ILE A 55 0.31 0.12 2.12
CA ILE A 55 -0.50 1.27 1.72
C ILE A 55 -0.59 2.29 2.87
N ALA A 56 -0.77 1.82 4.11
CA ALA A 56 -0.82 2.69 5.28
C ALA A 56 0.48 3.47 5.52
N PHE A 57 1.65 2.89 5.20
CA PHE A 57 2.94 3.60 5.27
C PHE A 57 3.06 4.65 4.17
N LYS A 58 2.70 4.31 2.93
CA LYS A 58 2.78 5.23 1.79
C LYS A 58 1.78 6.38 1.89
N ALA A 59 0.66 6.17 2.57
CA ALA A 59 -0.35 7.18 2.86
C ALA A 59 -0.06 8.01 4.12
N ASP A 60 0.98 7.69 4.91
CA ASP A 60 1.30 8.45 6.11
C ASP A 60 2.01 9.77 5.79
N PRO A 61 1.43 10.94 6.15
CA PRO A 61 2.08 12.22 5.96
C PRO A 61 3.24 12.50 6.94
N LYS A 62 3.45 11.67 7.97
CA LYS A 62 4.45 11.91 9.02
C LYS A 62 5.85 11.44 8.62
N LEU A 63 6.81 12.37 8.63
CA LEU A 63 8.24 12.11 8.41
C LEU A 63 8.98 11.57 9.65
N HIS A 64 8.36 11.53 10.83
CA HIS A 64 9.04 11.19 12.10
C HIS A 64 9.02 9.71 12.47
N ILE A 65 8.16 8.89 11.85
CA ILE A 65 8.18 7.44 12.04
C ILE A 65 9.10 6.82 10.97
N ASN A 66 10.07 6.03 11.40
CA ASN A 66 11.05 5.40 10.50
C ASN A 66 10.44 4.22 9.73
N TYR A 67 9.59 4.51 8.76
CA TYR A 67 9.07 3.53 7.80
C TYR A 67 10.11 2.91 6.87
N PRO A 68 11.26 3.53 6.51
CA PRO A 68 12.26 2.90 5.66
C PRO A 68 12.70 1.51 6.11
N LYS A 69 12.85 1.28 7.43
CA LYS A 69 13.15 -0.05 7.96
C LYS A 69 12.01 -1.04 7.71
N SER A 70 10.79 -0.67 8.08
CA SER A 70 9.60 -1.51 7.87
C SER A 70 9.36 -1.84 6.39
N LEU A 71 9.53 -0.86 5.50
CA LEU A 71 9.42 -1.04 4.05
C LEU A 71 10.50 -1.98 3.50
N ALA A 72 11.75 -1.87 4.00
CA ALA A 72 12.81 -2.81 3.63
C ALA A 72 12.47 -4.25 4.04
N GLU A 73 11.88 -4.43 5.23
CA GLU A 73 11.45 -5.74 5.72
C GLU A 73 10.32 -6.34 4.86
N LEU A 74 9.32 -5.52 4.47
CA LEU A 74 8.28 -5.93 3.54
C LEU A 74 8.87 -6.33 2.18
N LYS A 75 9.84 -5.55 1.67
CA LYS A 75 10.53 -5.84 0.40
C LYS A 75 11.33 -7.14 0.46
N MET A 76 11.94 -7.45 1.60
CA MET A 76 12.66 -8.71 1.81
C MET A 76 11.71 -9.90 1.89
N LEU A 77 10.53 -9.73 2.47
CA LEU A 77 9.54 -10.79 2.63
C LEU A 77 8.94 -11.24 1.28
N ASP A 78 8.55 -10.29 0.42
CA ASP A 78 8.19 -10.58 -0.98
C ASP A 78 8.48 -9.36 -1.87
N SER A 79 9.60 -9.42 -2.59
CA SER A 79 10.05 -8.32 -3.44
C SER A 79 9.17 -8.11 -4.68
N LYS A 80 8.46 -9.16 -5.14
CA LYS A 80 7.57 -9.06 -6.30
C LYS A 80 6.28 -8.34 -5.91
N LEU A 81 5.64 -8.79 -4.83
CA LEU A 81 4.44 -8.13 -4.29
C LEU A 81 4.76 -6.67 -3.94
N TYR A 82 5.90 -6.42 -3.27
CA TYR A 82 6.37 -5.08 -2.98
C TYR A 82 6.45 -4.20 -4.25
N GLY A 83 7.06 -4.72 -5.32
CA GLY A 83 7.21 -4.00 -6.58
C GLY A 83 5.88 -3.65 -7.25
N ILE A 84 4.90 -4.55 -7.17
CA ILE A 84 3.54 -4.32 -7.69
C ILE A 84 2.86 -3.17 -6.93
N LEU A 85 2.95 -3.18 -5.60
CA LEU A 85 2.38 -2.13 -4.77
C LEU A 85 3.09 -0.77 -4.97
N GLU A 86 4.41 -0.79 -5.10
CA GLU A 86 5.21 0.42 -5.37
C GLU A 86 4.82 1.03 -6.71
N LYS A 87 4.69 0.22 -7.76
CA LYS A 87 4.25 0.70 -9.07
C LYS A 87 2.86 1.34 -8.99
N CYS A 88 1.89 0.66 -8.37
CA CYS A 88 0.53 1.17 -8.20
C CYS A 88 0.50 2.55 -7.49
N ILE A 89 1.26 2.70 -6.40
CA ILE A 89 1.36 3.98 -5.68
C ILE A 89 2.03 5.07 -6.53
N GLU A 90 3.09 4.74 -7.26
CA GLU A 90 3.79 5.73 -8.10
C GLU A 90 2.96 6.15 -9.31
N ASP A 91 2.16 5.25 -9.90
CA ASP A 91 1.24 5.59 -10.98
C ASP A 91 0.07 6.42 -10.47
N TRP A 92 -0.50 6.07 -9.31
CA TRP A 92 -1.52 6.88 -8.66
C TRP A 92 -1.03 8.32 -8.44
N LYS A 93 0.19 8.50 -7.94
CA LYS A 93 0.76 9.84 -7.69
C LYS A 93 0.91 10.70 -8.95
N LYS A 94 1.06 10.08 -10.11
CA LYS A 94 1.17 10.76 -11.41
C LYS A 94 -0.18 11.05 -12.05
N MET A 95 -1.25 10.43 -11.54
CA MET A 95 -2.60 10.62 -12.05
C MET A 95 -3.00 12.09 -11.90
N PRO A 96 -3.39 12.77 -12.99
CA PRO A 96 -3.86 14.14 -12.90
C PRO A 96 -5.20 14.16 -12.17
N LEU A 97 -5.41 15.19 -11.34
CA LEU A 97 -6.65 15.36 -10.57
C LEU A 97 -7.83 15.78 -11.45
N GLU A 98 -7.52 16.45 -12.55
CA GLU A 98 -8.46 16.86 -13.58
C GLU A 98 -8.00 16.25 -14.89
N LYS A 99 -8.95 15.79 -15.71
CA LYS A 99 -8.65 15.23 -17.01
C LYS A 99 -8.28 16.38 -17.95
N GLU A 100 -7.00 16.61 -18.17
CA GLU A 100 -6.50 17.66 -19.05
C GLU A 100 -6.52 17.20 -20.51
N ASN A 101 -6.29 15.90 -20.76
CA ASN A 101 -6.33 15.29 -22.08
C ASN A 101 -7.18 14.01 -22.10
N ILE A 102 -7.74 13.70 -23.26
CA ILE A 102 -8.47 12.44 -23.49
C ILE A 102 -7.61 11.17 -23.27
N TRP A 103 -6.28 11.32 -23.31
CA TRP A 103 -5.29 10.26 -23.18
C TRP A 103 -4.69 10.14 -21.77
N ASP A 104 -5.08 11.01 -20.84
CA ASP A 104 -4.58 10.93 -19.47
C ASP A 104 -5.00 9.60 -18.85
N ASP A 105 -4.06 8.95 -18.15
CA ASP A 105 -4.31 7.69 -17.49
C ASP A 105 -5.45 7.85 -16.47
N GLU A 106 -6.49 7.06 -16.64
CA GLU A 106 -7.61 7.02 -15.72
C GLU A 106 -7.31 6.07 -14.57
N TYR A 107 -7.99 6.31 -13.44
CA TYR A 107 -8.01 5.40 -12.30
C TYR A 107 -8.32 3.94 -12.72
N SER A 108 -9.18 3.75 -13.72
CA SER A 108 -9.56 2.44 -14.28
C SER A 108 -8.36 1.69 -14.86
N SER A 109 -7.47 2.38 -15.60
CA SER A 109 -6.25 1.81 -16.19
C SER A 109 -5.26 1.36 -15.11
N ILE A 110 -5.00 2.21 -14.12
CA ILE A 110 -4.10 1.90 -12.99
C ILE A 110 -4.64 0.70 -12.19
N SER A 111 -5.94 0.71 -11.91
CA SER A 111 -6.61 -0.37 -11.17
C SER A 111 -6.57 -1.70 -11.93
N PHE A 112 -6.77 -1.67 -13.25
CA PHE A 112 -6.69 -2.85 -14.10
C PHE A 112 -5.28 -3.43 -14.15
N GLU A 113 -4.26 -2.58 -14.36
CA GLU A 113 -2.87 -3.05 -14.35
C GLU A 113 -2.49 -3.64 -12.98
N PHE A 114 -2.89 -2.98 -11.89
CA PHE A 114 -2.63 -3.48 -10.55
C PHE A 114 -3.27 -4.85 -10.31
N TYR A 115 -4.52 -5.03 -10.73
CA TYR A 115 -5.24 -6.31 -10.66
C TYR A 115 -4.54 -7.40 -11.48
N GLU A 116 -4.18 -7.13 -12.74
CA GLU A 116 -3.50 -8.10 -13.60
C GLU A 116 -2.17 -8.54 -12.99
N LYS A 117 -1.39 -7.61 -12.42
CA LYS A 117 -0.12 -7.93 -11.76
C LYS A 117 -0.30 -8.73 -10.47
N LEU A 118 -1.35 -8.46 -9.69
CA LEU A 118 -1.68 -9.28 -8.53
C LEU A 118 -2.12 -10.69 -8.94
N ASN A 119 -2.87 -10.84 -10.03
CA ASN A 119 -3.24 -12.14 -10.59
C ASN A 119 -2.03 -12.91 -11.11
N GLU A 120 -1.13 -12.27 -11.86
CA GLU A 120 0.13 -12.87 -12.29
C GLU A 120 0.96 -13.32 -11.08
N TRP A 121 1.00 -12.51 -10.02
CA TRP A 121 1.68 -12.88 -8.78
C TRP A 121 0.98 -14.04 -8.08
N SER A 122 -0.34 -14.05 -7.94
CA SER A 122 -1.07 -15.10 -7.23
C SER A 122 -1.12 -16.43 -7.98
N ASN A 123 -0.90 -16.42 -9.30
CA ASN A 123 -0.95 -17.61 -10.13
C ASN A 123 0.02 -18.71 -9.66
N GLY A 124 -0.50 -19.92 -9.50
CA GLY A 124 0.23 -21.09 -9.01
C GLY A 124 0.57 -21.07 -7.52
N LYS A 125 0.15 -20.04 -6.77
CA LYS A 125 0.24 -20.02 -5.30
C LYS A 125 -0.99 -20.69 -4.69
N THR A 126 -0.78 -21.41 -3.59
CA THR A 126 -1.86 -21.93 -2.76
C THR A 126 -2.13 -20.95 -1.63
N PHE A 127 -3.38 -20.54 -1.45
CA PHE A 127 -3.83 -19.70 -0.35
C PHE A 127 -4.64 -20.52 0.65
N VAL A 128 -4.40 -20.31 1.93
CA VAL A 128 -5.07 -20.95 3.06
C VAL A 128 -5.54 -19.91 4.07
#